data_AF-A0A967GFY2-F1
#
_entry.id   AF-A0A967GFY2-F1
#
_cell.length_a   1.000
_cell.length_b   1.000
_cell.length_c   1.000
_cell.angle_alpha   90.00
_cell.angle_beta   90.00
_cell.angle_gamma   90.00
#
_symmetry.space_group_name_H-M   'P 1'
#
loop_
_entity.id
_entity.type
_entity.pdbx_description
1 polymer ?
#
loop_
_entity_poly.entity_id
_entity_poly.type
_entity_poly.pdbx_seq_one_letter_code
_entity_poly.pdbx_strand_id
1 'polypeptide(L)'
;PCIVVETATIPGYILTEAFLSFIGLGVNPPMPSWGAMINEGYQAMRSYPHVILWPVLALTATVLAFNFVGDGLRDALDPRLAD
;
A
#
# COMPACT_ATOMS: atom_id res chain seq x y z
N PRO A 1 3.17 -24.06 1.02
CA PRO A 1 2.27 -22.93 1.35
C PRO A 1 2.54 -21.71 0.44
N CYS A 2 2.26 -21.83 -0.86
CA CYS A 2 2.48 -20.72 -1.81
C CYS A 2 1.49 -19.57 -1.58
N ILE A 3 0.24 -19.88 -1.20
CA ILE A 3 -0.81 -18.89 -0.92
C ILE A 3 -0.44 -17.94 0.22
N VAL A 4 0.15 -18.44 1.31
CA VAL A 4 0.53 -17.61 2.48
C VAL A 4 1.64 -16.62 2.12
N VAL A 5 2.61 -17.07 1.31
CA VAL A 5 3.72 -16.22 0.85
C VAL A 5 3.21 -15.15 -0.09
N GLU A 6 2.36 -15.50 -1.07
CA GLU A 6 1.76 -14.54 -2.00
C GLU A 6 0.86 -13.51 -1.29
N THR A 7 0.10 -13.90 -0.27
CA THR A 7 -0.70 -12.93 0.49
C THR A 7 0.14 -11.96 1.32
N ALA A 8 1.31 -12.40 1.79
CA ALA A 8 2.22 -11.55 2.56
C ALA A 8 3.04 -10.59 1.68
N THR A 9 3.13 -10.81 0.36
CA THR A 9 3.86 -9.93 -0.57
C THR A 9 2.99 -8.79 -1.13
N ILE A 10 1.66 -8.90 -1.05
CA ILE A 10 0.71 -7.87 -1.53
C ILE A 10 1.02 -6.46 -0.99
N PRO A 11 1.26 -6.24 0.32
CA PRO A 11 1.65 -4.93 0.84
C PRO A 11 2.92 -4.37 0.17
N GLY A 12 3.89 -5.23 -0.12
CA GLY A 12 5.14 -4.87 -0.79
C GLY A 12 4.93 -4.42 -2.23
N TYR A 13 4.04 -5.09 -2.98
CA TYR A 13 3.69 -4.67 -4.35
C TYR A 13 2.96 -3.33 -4.38
N ILE A 14 2.02 -3.10 -3.45
CA ILE A 14 1.30 -1.83 -3.33
C ILE A 14 2.28 -0.69 -3.06
N LEU A 15 3.20 -0.86 -2.12
CA LEU A 15 4.21 0.16 -1.80
C LEU A 15 5.18 0.40 -2.97
N THR A 16 5.53 -0.65 -3.70
CA THR A 16 6.43 -0.54 -4.86
C THR A 16 5.76 0.25 -5.99
N GLU A 17 4.50 -0.05 -6.33
CA GLU A 17 3.73 0.74 -7.30
C GLU A 17 3.59 2.19 -6.85
N ALA A 18 3.20 2.42 -5.58
CA ALA A 18 3.02 3.77 -5.06
C ALA A 18 4.34 4.57 -5.08
N PHE A 19 5.47 3.93 -4.80
CA PHE A 19 6.79 4.56 -4.89
C PHE A 19 7.16 4.91 -6.33
N LEU A 20 6.96 4.00 -7.28
CA LEU A 20 7.20 4.26 -8.71
C LEU A 20 6.30 5.40 -9.22
N SER A 21 5.01 5.38 -8.86
CA SER A 21 4.06 6.45 -9.18
C SER A 21 4.43 7.77 -8.53
N PHE A 22 4.97 7.75 -7.31
CA PHE A 22 5.45 8.95 -6.62
C PHE A 22 6.64 9.61 -7.33
N ILE A 23 7.56 8.83 -7.90
CA ILE A 23 8.71 9.36 -8.66
C ILE A 23 8.39 9.62 -10.15
N GLY A 24 7.14 9.38 -10.57
CA GLY A 24 6.69 9.60 -11.95
C GLY A 24 6.99 8.45 -12.92
N LEU A 25 7.39 7.28 -12.43
CA LEU A 25 7.62 6.06 -13.21
C LEU A 25 6.47 5.05 -13.10
N GLY A 26 5.36 5.44 -12.49
CA GLY A 26 4.21 4.58 -12.29
C GLY A 26 3.15 4.71 -13.38
N VAL A 27 1.90 4.52 -12.98
CA VAL A 27 0.76 4.51 -13.92
C VAL A 27 0.56 5.89 -14.54
N ASN A 28 0.43 5.93 -15.87
CA ASN A 28 0.15 7.16 -16.59
C ASN A 28 -1.30 7.62 -16.36
N PRO A 29 -1.57 8.94 -16.28
CA PRO A 29 -2.92 9.49 -16.36
C PRO A 29 -3.65 8.92 -17.58
N PRO A 30 -4.96 8.58 -17.52
CA PRO A 30 -5.97 8.98 -16.51
C PRO A 30 -6.18 7.97 -15.37
N MET A 31 -5.35 6.93 -15.26
CA MET A 31 -5.52 5.93 -14.20
C MET A 31 -5.20 6.53 -12.83
N PRO A 32 -6.13 6.48 -11.87
CA PRO A 32 -5.87 7.02 -10.54
C PRO A 32 -4.85 6.13 -9.81
N SER A 33 -3.76 6.75 -9.36
CA SER A 33 -2.77 6.12 -8.48
C SER A 33 -2.56 6.95 -7.23
N TRP A 34 -2.59 6.29 -6.07
CA TRP A 34 -2.32 6.96 -4.80
C TRP A 34 -0.90 7.49 -4.72
N GLY A 35 0.09 6.81 -5.33
CA GLY A 35 1.46 7.32 -5.41
C GLY A 35 1.58 8.62 -6.20
N ALA A 36 0.87 8.71 -7.32
CA ALA A 36 0.81 9.93 -8.14
C ALA A 36 0.08 11.06 -7.40
N MET A 37 -1.03 10.77 -6.71
CA MET A 37 -1.76 11.74 -5.88
C MET A 37 -0.90 12.26 -4.71
N ILE A 38 -0.03 11.42 -4.13
CA ILE A 38 0.92 11.84 -3.11
C ILE A 38 1.99 12.77 -3.71
N ASN A 39 2.46 12.51 -4.94
CA ASN A 39 3.39 13.42 -5.63
C ASN A 39 2.75 14.79 -5.88
N GLU A 40 1.54 14.81 -6.42
CA GLU A 40 0.78 16.05 -6.66
C GLU A 40 0.53 16.81 -5.35
N GLY A 41 0.10 16.11 -4.30
CA GLY A 41 -0.07 16.66 -2.97
C GLY A 41 1.23 17.19 -2.36
N TYR A 42 2.37 16.55 -2.65
CA TYR A 42 3.69 17.01 -2.22
C TYR A 42 4.09 18.32 -2.92
N GLN A 43 3.84 18.43 -4.24
CA GLN A 43 4.09 19.67 -4.97
C GLN A 43 3.15 20.80 -4.53
N ALA A 44 1.88 20.46 -4.25
CA ALA A 44 0.87 21.38 -3.76
C ALA A 44 0.99 21.67 -2.26
N MET A 45 1.91 21.04 -1.52
CA MET A 45 1.94 21.09 -0.04
C MET A 45 2.08 22.52 0.51
N ARG A 46 2.79 23.40 -0.21
CA ARG A 46 2.94 24.80 0.17
C ARG A 46 1.64 25.61 0.04
N SER A 47 0.74 25.20 -0.85
CA SER A 47 -0.52 25.89 -1.14
C SER A 47 -1.71 25.22 -0.46
N TYR A 48 -1.76 23.89 -0.52
CA TYR A 48 -2.87 23.05 -0.07
C TYR A 48 -2.36 21.80 0.66
N PRO A 49 -1.82 21.92 1.87
CA PRO A 49 -1.22 20.81 2.61
C PRO A 49 -2.22 19.71 2.97
N HIS A 50 -3.53 19.98 2.95
CA HIS A 50 -4.56 18.98 3.25
C HIS A 50 -4.78 17.96 2.12
N VAL A 51 -4.37 18.28 0.89
CA VAL A 51 -4.60 17.42 -0.29
C VAL A 51 -3.82 16.11 -0.18
N ILE A 52 -2.65 16.12 0.46
CA ILE A 52 -1.82 14.93 0.65
C ILE A 52 -2.38 13.97 1.71
N LEU A 53 -3.23 14.44 2.64
CA LEU A 53 -3.68 13.62 3.77
C LEU A 53 -4.52 12.43 3.35
N TRP A 54 -5.48 12.65 2.44
CA TRP A 54 -6.38 11.61 1.98
C TRP A 54 -5.67 10.44 1.28
N PRO A 55 -4.81 10.64 0.26
CA PRO A 55 -4.14 9.54 -0.40
C PRO A 55 -3.13 8.83 0.52
N VAL A 56 -2.46 9.56 1.42
CA VAL A 56 -1.55 8.94 2.42
C VAL A 56 -2.31 8.06 3.40
N LEU A 57 -3.45 8.52 3.92
CA LEU A 57 -4.27 7.74 4.85
C LEU A 57 -4.86 6.50 4.17
N ALA A 58 -5.37 6.63 2.94
CA ALA A 58 -5.91 5.52 2.17
C ALA A 58 -4.86 4.44 1.89
N LEU A 59 -3.66 4.85 1.44
CA LEU A 59 -2.53 3.94 1.19
C LEU A 59 -2.12 3.22 2.48
N THR A 60 -1.96 3.97 3.57
CA THR A 60 -1.56 3.41 4.87
C THR A 60 -2.60 2.42 5.40
N ALA A 61 -3.88 2.78 5.37
CA ALA A 61 -4.97 1.92 5.82
C ALA A 61 -5.03 0.61 5.02
N THR A 62 -4.81 0.68 3.71
CA THR A 62 -4.81 -0.49 2.82
C THR A 62 -3.64 -1.42 3.11
N VAL A 63 -2.43 -0.86 3.23
CA VAL A 63 -1.22 -1.63 3.59
C VAL A 63 -1.40 -2.31 4.95
N LEU A 64 -1.94 -1.60 5.95
CA LEU A 64 -2.24 -2.16 7.27
C LEU A 64 -3.29 -3.27 7.21
N ALA A 65 -4.37 -3.09 6.44
CA ALA A 65 -5.39 -4.10 6.27
C ALA A 65 -4.82 -5.40 5.67
N PHE A 66 -3.99 -5.29 4.62
CA PHE A 66 -3.34 -6.47 4.03
C PHE A 66 -2.31 -7.10 4.96
N ASN A 67 -1.54 -6.31 5.71
CA ASN A 67 -0.63 -6.85 6.73
C ASN A 67 -1.39 -7.65 7.79
N PHE A 68 -2.48 -7.11 8.35
CA PHE A 68 -3.27 -7.83 9.36
C PHE A 68 -3.96 -9.08 8.81
N VAL A 69 -4.44 -9.04 7.57
CA VAL A 69 -4.99 -10.24 6.91
C VAL A 69 -3.90 -11.29 6.69
N GLY A 70 -2.71 -10.88 6.25
CA GLY A 70 -1.57 -11.79 6.06
C GLY A 70 -1.12 -12.43 7.38
N ASP A 71 -1.02 -11.64 8.45
CA ASP A 71 -0.67 -12.11 9.79
C ASP A 71 -1.76 -13.05 10.35
N GLY A 72 -3.03 -12.70 10.22
CA GLY A 72 -4.15 -13.55 10.67
C GLY A 72 -4.27 -14.84 9.88
N LEU A 73 -4.01 -14.81 8.57
CA LEU A 73 -3.98 -16.01 7.73
C LEU A 73 -2.77 -16.90 8.07
N ARG A 74 -1.61 -16.29 8.34
CA ARG A 74 -0.42 -16.99 8.81
C ARG A 74 -0.69 -17.68 10.14
N ASP A 75 -1.28 -16.99 11.11
CA ASP A 75 -1.60 -17.55 12.43
C ASP A 75 -2.62 -18.68 12.33
N ALA A 76 -3.66 -18.53 11.51
CA ALA A 76 -4.66 -19.58 11.26
C ALA A 76 -4.11 -20.82 10.53
N LEU A 77 -3.01 -20.68 9.79
CA LEU A 77 -2.38 -21.76 9.02
C LEU A 77 -1.06 -22.26 9.65
N ASP A 78 -0.56 -21.65 10.72
CA ASP A 78 0.64 -22.10 11.43
C ASP A 78 0.27 -23.25 12.37
N PRO A 79 0.67 -24.51 12.08
CA PRO A 79 0.28 -25.67 12.88
C PRO A 79 1.09 -25.81 14.18
N ARG A 80 2.02 -24.88 14.46
CA ARG A 80 2.92 -24.94 15.63
C ARG A 80 2.28 -24.60 16.97
N LEU A 81 0.99 -24.24 16.99
CA LEU A 81 0.19 -24.10 18.22
C LEU A 81 -0.42 -25.42 18.71
N ALA A 82 -0.24 -26.53 17.97
CA ALA A 82 -0.84 -27.82 18.30
C ALA A 82 0.05 -28.76 19.15
N ASP A 83 1.28 -28.37 19.52
CA ASP A 83 2.18 -29.12 20.40
C ASP A 83 2.47 -28.39 21.73
#